data_AF-A0A3N0BF37-F1
#
_entry.id   AF-A0A3N0BF37-F1
#
_cell.length_a   1.000
_cell.length_b   1.000
_cell.length_c   1.000
_cell.angle_alpha   90.00
_cell.angle_beta   90.00
_cell.angle_gamma   90.00
#
_symmetry.space_group_name_H-M   'P 1'
#
loop_
_entity.id
_entity.type
_entity.pdbx_description
1 polymer ?
#
loop_
_entity_poly.entity_id
_entity_poly.type
_entity_poly.pdbx_seq_one_letter_code
_entity_poly.pdbx_strand_id
1 'polypeptide(L)'
;MSDSAYSAIPFVKTPVPIQDTYNARETALLLSVGLNRVYELAKREHDPLPLRCLPNYARGGFVLRTELLAWVERNAPVQSTSRRKAKRT
;
A
#
# COMPACT_ATOMS: atom_id res chain seq x y z
N MET A 1 -5.27 26.51 -19.95
CA MET A 1 -6.43 25.59 -19.86
C MET A 1 -5.92 24.18 -20.01
N SER A 2 -5.76 23.43 -18.91
CA SER A 2 -5.75 21.95 -18.85
C SER A 2 -5.62 21.51 -17.38
N ASP A 3 -6.56 21.96 -16.56
CA ASP A 3 -6.96 21.24 -15.34
C ASP A 3 -8.13 20.31 -15.72
N SER A 4 -8.37 19.26 -14.95
CA SER A 4 -9.62 18.45 -14.92
C SER A 4 -9.62 17.02 -15.51
N ALA A 5 -8.66 16.15 -15.16
CA ALA A 5 -8.90 14.70 -15.32
C ALA A 5 -8.24 13.75 -14.31
N TYR A 6 -7.33 14.20 -13.45
CA TYR A 6 -6.74 13.33 -12.41
C TYR A 6 -7.45 13.41 -11.04
N SER A 7 -8.51 14.22 -10.95
CA SER A 7 -9.31 14.37 -9.73
C SER A 7 -10.25 13.18 -9.57
N ALA A 8 -9.98 12.40 -8.51
CA ALA A 8 -10.85 11.41 -7.91
C ALA A 8 -11.32 10.27 -8.82
N ILE A 9 -10.47 9.24 -8.97
CA ILE A 9 -10.99 7.89 -9.19
C ILE A 9 -11.88 7.59 -7.97
N PRO A 10 -13.20 7.41 -8.12
CA PRO A 10 -14.03 6.98 -7.00
C PRO A 10 -13.43 5.68 -6.48
N PHE A 11 -13.18 5.62 -5.17
CA PHE A 11 -12.69 4.41 -4.51
C PHE A 11 -13.83 3.38 -4.50
N VAL A 12 -14.18 2.86 -5.67
CA VAL A 12 -14.97 1.64 -5.78
C VAL A 12 -14.12 0.61 -5.06
N LYS A 13 -14.59 0.14 -3.90
CA LYS A 13 -13.97 -0.95 -3.15
C LYS A 13 -14.13 -2.24 -3.98
N THR A 14 -13.45 -2.31 -5.12
CA THR A 14 -13.28 -3.58 -5.81
C THR A 14 -12.44 -4.43 -4.86
N PRO A 15 -12.97 -5.54 -4.35
CA PRO A 15 -12.20 -6.42 -3.50
C PRO A 15 -10.98 -6.90 -4.29
N VAL A 16 -9.80 -6.74 -3.72
CA VAL A 16 -8.57 -7.31 -4.30
C VAL A 16 -8.65 -8.82 -4.06
N PRO A 17 -8.71 -9.67 -5.11
CA PRO A 17 -8.79 -11.11 -4.92
C PRO A 17 -7.49 -11.66 -4.34
N ILE A 18 -7.54 -12.85 -3.73
CA ILE A 18 -6.34 -13.54 -3.28
C ILE A 18 -5.54 -13.97 -4.52
N GLN A 19 -4.27 -13.57 -4.56
CA GLN A 19 -3.34 -13.78 -5.68
C GLN A 19 -1.94 -14.05 -5.12
N ASP A 20 -1.05 -14.64 -5.91
CA ASP A 20 0.35 -14.83 -5.50
C ASP A 20 1.17 -13.55 -5.58
N THR A 21 0.73 -12.60 -6.40
CA THR A 21 1.38 -11.30 -6.60
C THR A 21 0.36 -10.17 -6.61
N TYR A 22 0.73 -9.01 -6.08
CA TYR A 22 -0.06 -7.79 -6.13
C TYR A 22 0.72 -6.66 -6.80
N ASN A 23 0.08 -5.87 -7.64
CA ASN A 23 0.71 -4.66 -8.16
C ASN A 23 0.70 -3.52 -7.12
N ALA A 24 1.40 -2.42 -7.42
CA ALA A 24 1.49 -1.27 -6.50
C ALA A 24 0.12 -0.66 -6.11
N ARG A 25 -0.86 -0.64 -7.02
CA ARG A 25 -2.21 -0.12 -6.72
C ARG A 25 -2.98 -1.06 -5.81
N GLU A 26 -2.96 -2.36 -6.08
CA GLU A 26 -3.58 -3.37 -5.21
C GLU A 26 -2.94 -3.36 -3.82
N THR A 27 -1.61 -3.21 -3.75
CA THR A 27 -0.90 -3.08 -2.47
C THR A 27 -1.36 -1.84 -1.70
N ALA A 28 -1.58 -0.72 -2.39
CA ALA A 28 -2.12 0.50 -1.78
C ALA A 28 -3.53 0.26 -1.20
N LEU A 29 -4.40 -0.45 -1.95
CA LEU A 29 -5.74 -0.83 -1.49
C LEU A 29 -5.68 -1.76 -0.26
N LEU A 30 -4.85 -2.80 -0.30
CA LEU A 30 -4.70 -3.77 0.80
C LEU A 30 -4.19 -3.12 2.09
N LEU A 31 -3.22 -2.20 1.97
CA LEU A 31 -2.67 -1.47 3.11
C LEU A 31 -3.51 -0.25 3.52
N SER A 32 -4.56 0.08 2.77
CA SER A 32 -5.38 1.29 2.97
C SER A 32 -4.55 2.59 3.00
N VAL A 33 -3.60 2.71 2.07
CA VAL A 33 -2.74 3.90 1.89
C VAL A 33 -2.81 4.42 0.46
N GLY A 34 -2.31 5.64 0.22
CA GLY A 34 -2.18 6.17 -1.14
C GLY A 34 -1.05 5.48 -1.93
N LEU A 35 -1.17 5.47 -3.26
CA LEU A 35 -0.16 4.88 -4.16
C LEU A 35 1.23 5.50 -3.96
N ASN A 36 1.32 6.82 -3.77
CA ASN A 36 2.60 7.48 -3.49
C ASN A 36 3.24 6.97 -2.20
N ARG A 37 2.43 6.67 -1.18
CA ARG A 37 2.91 6.13 0.09
C ARG A 37 3.52 4.74 -0.10
N VAL A 38 2.97 3.90 -0.99
CA VAL A 38 3.57 2.60 -1.34
C VAL A 38 5.00 2.77 -1.85
N TYR A 39 5.24 3.72 -2.75
CA TYR A 39 6.58 3.98 -3.28
C TYR A 39 7.53 4.56 -2.24
N GLU A 40 7.05 5.40 -1.31
CA GLU A 40 7.84 5.87 -0.18
C GLU A 40 8.25 4.71 0.75
N LEU A 41 7.31 3.80 1.06
CA LEU A 41 7.59 2.62 1.88
C LEU A 41 8.64 1.71 1.23
N ALA A 42 8.60 1.57 -0.10
CA ALA A 42 9.57 0.77 -0.85
C ALA A 42 10.97 1.40 -0.89
N LYS A 43 11.09 2.72 -0.70
CA LYS A 43 12.36 3.46 -0.69
C LYS A 43 12.97 3.63 0.69
N ARG A 44 12.37 3.04 1.74
CA ARG A 44 12.90 3.13 3.10
C ARG A 44 14.27 2.46 3.21
N GLU A 45 15.14 3.06 4.01
CA GLU A 45 16.46 2.51 4.30
C GLU A 45 16.38 1.25 5.19
N HIS A 46 15.48 1.24 6.16
CA HIS A 46 15.26 0.13 7.07
C HIS A 46 13.90 -0.52 6.82
N ASP A 47 13.92 -1.84 6.61
CA ASP A 47 12.75 -2.71 6.32
C ASP A 47 11.81 -2.13 5.23
N PRO A 48 12.29 -1.93 3.99
CA PRO A 48 11.47 -1.43 2.90
C PRO A 48 10.33 -2.38 2.54
N LEU A 49 9.22 -1.82 2.07
CA LEU A 49 8.17 -2.60 1.44
C LEU A 49 8.78 -3.39 0.26
N PRO A 50 8.52 -4.71 0.13
CA PRO A 50 9.16 -5.57 -0.86
C PRO A 50 8.57 -5.39 -2.28
N LEU A 51 8.55 -4.15 -2.77
CA LEU A 51 8.10 -3.80 -4.11
C LEU A 51 9.21 -4.06 -5.12
N ARG A 52 8.98 -5.03 -6.00
CA ARG A 52 9.92 -5.47 -7.03
C ARG A 52 9.58 -4.81 -8.36
N CYS A 53 10.60 -4.38 -9.09
CA CYS A 53 10.47 -3.89 -10.46
C CYS A 53 11.32 -4.77 -11.38
N LEU A 54 10.81 -5.09 -12.56
CA LEU A 54 11.63 -5.78 -13.56
C LEU A 54 12.68 -4.80 -14.13
N PRO A 55 13.91 -5.27 -14.40
CA PRO A 55 14.91 -4.47 -15.08
C PRO A 55 14.35 -3.90 -16.39
N ASN A 56 14.60 -2.62 -16.66
CA ASN A 56 14.16 -1.90 -17.86
C ASN A 56 12.64 -1.65 -17.98
N TYR A 57 11.82 -2.03 -17.00
CA TYR A 57 10.40 -1.66 -16.95
C TYR A 57 10.20 -0.44 -16.04
N ALA A 58 9.95 0.72 -16.66
CA ALA A 58 9.82 2.00 -15.96
C ALA A 58 8.53 2.16 -15.13
N ARG A 59 7.53 1.28 -15.33
CA ARG A 59 6.21 1.37 -14.69
C ARG A 59 5.74 -0.01 -14.25
N GLY A 60 5.26 -0.07 -13.02
CA GLY A 60 4.70 -1.28 -12.43
C GLY A 60 5.72 -1.98 -11.55
N GLY A 61 5.45 -1.95 -10.24
CA GLY A 61 6.07 -2.85 -9.29
C GLY A 61 5.05 -3.88 -8.84
N PHE A 62 5.54 -5.06 -8.49
CA PHE A 62 4.74 -6.12 -7.89
C PHE A 62 5.36 -6.59 -6.58
N VAL A 63 4.50 -7.08 -5.69
CA VAL A 63 4.86 -7.62 -4.39
C VAL A 63 4.40 -9.07 -4.35
N LEU A 64 5.25 -9.99 -3.90
CA LEU A 64 4.82 -11.34 -3.62
C LEU A 64 3.92 -11.35 -2.38
N ARG A 65 2.79 -12.07 -2.42
CA ARG A 65 1.84 -12.12 -1.30
C ARG A 65 2.50 -12.53 0.01
N THR A 66 3.38 -13.53 -0.01
CA THR A 66 4.09 -14.01 1.18
C THR A 66 5.00 -12.95 1.79
N GLU A 67 5.69 -12.19 0.95
CA GLU A 67 6.57 -11.10 1.40
C GLU A 67 5.77 -9.92 1.95
N LEU A 68 4.64 -9.58 1.33
CA LEU A 68 3.75 -8.54 1.84
C LEU A 68 3.22 -8.88 3.24
N LEU A 69 2.77 -10.13 3.44
CA LEU A 69 2.28 -10.60 4.74
C LEU A 69 3.38 -10.53 5.81
N ALA A 70 4.56 -11.08 5.51
CA ALA A 70 5.69 -11.04 6.44
C ALA A 70 6.11 -9.60 6.77
N TRP A 71 6.06 -8.68 5.80
CA TRP A 71 6.36 -7.26 6.03
C TRP A 71 5.31 -6.59 6.93
N VAL A 72 4.02 -6.87 6.70
CA VAL A 72 2.91 -6.36 7.51
C VAL A 72 3.02 -6.82 8.96
N GLU A 73 3.33 -8.09 9.20
CA GLU A 73 3.51 -8.63 10.56
C GLU A 73 4.59 -7.90 11.34
N ARG A 74 5.68 -7.48 10.68
CA ARG A 74 6.76 -6.68 11.30
C ARG A 74 6.40 -5.21 11.49
N ASN A 75 5.70 -4.60 10.53
CA ASN A 75 5.53 -3.14 10.46
C ASN A 75 4.18 -2.63 10.98
N ALA A 76 3.19 -3.50 11.14
CA ALA A 76 1.85 -3.17 11.61
C ALA A 76 1.44 -4.13 12.74
N PRO A 77 2.11 -4.08 13.91
CA PRO A 77 1.81 -4.98 15.02
C PRO A 77 0.36 -4.79 15.48
N VAL A 78 -0.25 -5.87 15.97
CA VAL A 78 -1.60 -5.86 16.51
C VAL A 78 -1.69 -4.79 17.59
N GLN A 79 -2.51 -3.76 17.37
CA GLN A 79 -2.74 -2.77 18.40
C GLN A 79 -3.58 -3.42 19.50
N SER A 80 -2.99 -3.64 20.67
CA SER A 80 -3.77 -3.93 21.88
C SER A 80 -4.79 -2.80 22.02
N THR A 81 -6.08 -3.14 22.17
CA THR A 81 -7.21 -2.21 22.16
C THR A 81 -7.16 -1.24 23.35
N SER A 82 -6.25 -0.28 23.32
CA SER A 82 -6.29 0.90 24.18
C SER A 82 -7.11 1.94 23.45
N ARG A 83 -8.42 1.89 23.67
CA ARG A 83 -9.41 2.92 23.31
C ARG A 83 -8.75 4.29 23.37
N ARG A 84 -8.58 4.97 22.23
CA ARG A 84 -8.23 6.40 22.27
C ARG A 84 -9.34 7.10 23.05
N LYS A 85 -9.03 7.64 24.24
CA LYS A 85 -9.92 8.55 24.94
C LYS A 85 -10.22 9.69 23.96
N ALA A 86 -11.46 9.72 23.45
CA ALA A 86 -11.96 10.85 22.72
C ALA A 86 -11.83 12.08 23.62
N LYS A 87 -11.05 13.07 23.18
CA LYS A 87 -10.99 14.37 23.83
C LYS A 87 -12.36 15.03 23.61
N ARG A 88 -13.23 14.98 24.62
CA ARG A 88 -14.45 15.80 24.66
C ARG A 88 -13.96 17.24 24.82
N THR A 89 -14.15 18.04 23.78
CA THR A 89 -14.19 19.50 23.86
C THR A 89 -15.65 19.90 23.83
#